data_AF-A0AAE0FGE3-F1
#
_entry.id   AF-A0AAE0FGE3-F1
#
_cell.length_a   1.000
_cell.length_b   1.000
_cell.length_c   1.000
_cell.angle_alpha   90.00
_cell.angle_beta   90.00
_cell.angle_gamma   90.00
#
_symmetry.space_group_name_H-M   'P 1'
#
loop_
_entity.id
_entity.type
_entity.pdbx_description
1 polymer ?
#
loop_
_entity_poly.entity_id
_entity_poly.type
_entity_poly.pdbx_seq_one_letter_code
_entity_poly.pdbx_strand_id
1 'polypeptide(L)' 'MTLFNGTAFFVVLEVAFVAGIAMTGKGNTKENQAFKYTLYSTAVICCWLMWALMYMAQMHPLVRPILQR' A
#
# COMPACT_ATOMS: atom_id res chain seq x y z
N MET A 1 6.33 -7.79 12.33
CA MET A 1 5.75 -6.44 12.13
C MET A 1 4.30 -6.51 12.57
N THR A 2 3.84 -5.58 13.40
CA THR A 2 2.42 -5.52 13.78
C THR A 2 1.59 -4.97 12.62
N LEU A 3 0.28 -5.22 12.62
CA LEU A 3 -0.66 -4.62 11.69
C LEU A 3 -0.47 -3.09 11.62
N PHE A 4 -0.30 -2.46 12.78
CA PHE A 4 -0.10 -1.01 12.90
C PHE A 4 1.17 -0.54 12.17
N ASN A 5 2.31 -1.20 12.38
CA ASN A 5 3.57 -0.78 11.76
C ASN A 5 3.54 -0.91 10.24
N GLY A 6 2.90 -1.97 9.71
CA GLY A 6 2.76 -2.12 8.26
C GLY A 6 1.78 -1.11 7.66
N THR A 7 0.63 -0.86 8.30
CA THR A 7 -0.28 0.20 7.86
C THR A 7 0.38 1.57 7.88
N ALA A 8 1.16 1.90 8.92
CA ALA A 8 1.92 3.14 8.97
C ALA A 8 2.91 3.28 7.81
N PHE A 9 3.60 2.19 7.42
CA PHE A 9 4.49 2.18 6.26
C PHE A 9 3.77 2.54 4.96
N PHE A 10 2.61 1.93 4.69
CA PHE A 10 1.84 2.22 3.47
C PHE A 10 1.24 3.63 3.48
N VAL A 11 0.86 4.17 4.64
CA VAL A 11 0.40 5.56 4.76
C VAL A 11 1.53 6.55 4.47
N VAL A 12 2.73 6.32 5.02
CA VAL A 12 3.90 7.17 4.74
C VAL A 12 4.27 7.11 3.26
N LEU A 13 4.19 5.92 2.66
CA LEU A 13 4.43 5.72 1.23
C LEU A 13 3.43 6.52 0.38
N GLU A 14 2.13 6.48 0.69
CA GLU A 14 1.10 7.28 0.00
C GLU A 14 1.39 8.78 0.09
N VAL A 15 1.69 9.28 1.30
CA VAL A 15 2.02 10.70 1.52
C VAL A 15 3.24 11.11 0.69
N ALA A 16 4.26 10.25 0.62
CA ALA A 16 5.46 10.51 -0.18
C ALA A 16 5.13 10.57 -1.69
N PHE A 17 4.26 9.69 -2.21
CA PHE A 17 3.83 9.73 -3.61
C PHE A 17 3.02 10.98 -3.92
N VAL A 18 2.08 11.36 -3.05
CA VAL A 18 1.28 12.58 -3.22
C VAL A 18 2.18 13.83 -3.23
N ALA A 19 3.13 13.91 -2.29
CA ALA A 19 4.12 14.99 -2.24
C ALA A 19 4.99 15.01 -3.51
N GLY A 20 5.44 13.85 -3.99
CA GLY A 20 6.22 13.71 -5.23
C GLY A 20 5.48 14.25 -6.46
N ILE A 21 4.19 13.92 -6.61
CA ILE A 21 3.37 14.40 -7.73
C ILE A 21 3.15 15.92 -7.64
N ALA A 22 2.96 16.45 -6.42
CA ALA A 22 2.80 17.88 -6.19
C ALA A 22 4.07 18.67 -6.56
N MET A 23 5.26 18.16 -6.19
CA MET A 23 6.54 18.79 -6.52
C MET A 23 6.89 18.74 -8.01
N THR A 24 6.50 17.66 -8.71
CA THR A 24 6.78 17.49 -10.15
C THR A 24 5.75 18.19 -11.06
N GLY A 25 4.76 18.87 -10.46
CA GLY A 25 3.58 19.41 -11.17
C GLY A 25 3.80 20.66 -12.03
N LYS A 26 4.98 21.28 -11.99
CA LYS A 26 5.23 22.62 -12.58
C LYS A 26 5.16 22.68 -14.12
N GLY A 27 4.92 21.57 -14.81
CA GLY A 27 4.78 21.50 -16.28
C GLY A 27 3.77 20.46 -16.78
N ASN A 28 2.89 19.93 -15.91
CA ASN A 28 1.99 18.83 -16.25
C ASN A 28 0.53 19.34 -16.35
N THR A 29 -0.25 18.88 -17.34
CA THR A 29 -1.67 19.23 -17.44
C THR A 29 -2.46 18.72 -16.22
N LYS A 30 -3.51 19.45 -15.81
CA LYS A 30 -4.34 19.10 -14.65
C LYS A 30 -4.90 17.67 -14.73
N GLU A 31 -5.28 17.24 -15.92
CA GLU A 31 -5.79 15.88 -16.19
C GLU A 31 -4.74 14.81 -15.92
N ASN A 32 -3.50 15.02 -16.38
CA ASN A 32 -2.39 14.09 -16.14
C ASN A 32 -2.03 14.00 -14.66
N GLN A 33 -2.19 15.08 -13.88
CA GLN A 33 -1.98 15.03 -12.44
C GLN A 33 -3.08 14.25 -11.72
N ALA A 34 -4.35 14.51 -12.04
CA ALA A 34 -5.48 13.79 -11.47
C ALA A 34 -5.38 12.28 -11.76
N PHE A 35 -5.04 11.90 -13.00
CA PHE A 35 -4.82 10.51 -13.37
C PHE A 35 -3.70 9.86 -12.55
N LYS A 36 -2.55 10.55 -12.40
CA LYS A 36 -1.43 10.06 -11.57
C LYS A 36 -1.87 9.83 -10.12
N TYR A 37 -2.54 10.80 -9.50
CA TYR A 37 -3.03 10.65 -8.12
C TYR A 37 -3.92 9.41 -7.95
N THR A 38 -4.92 9.25 -8.81
CA THR A 38 -5.82 8.09 -8.74
C THR A 38 -5.08 6.78 -8.97
N LEU A 39 -4.15 6.72 -9.93
CA LEU A 39 -3.40 5.52 -10.25
C LEU A 39 -2.50 5.08 -9.08
N TYR A 40 -1.70 6.00 -8.54
CA TYR A 40 -0.82 5.70 -7.41
C TYR A 40 -1.62 5.36 -6.15
N SER A 41 -2.65 6.13 -5.82
CA SER A 41 -3.47 5.89 -4.62
C SER A 41 -4.15 4.52 -4.66
N THR A 42 -4.74 4.17 -5.81
CA THR A 42 -5.37 2.84 -5.99
C THR A 42 -4.35 1.73 -5.87
N ALA A 43 -3.15 1.89 -6.44
CA ALA A 43 -2.09 0.89 -6.35
C ALA A 43 -1.59 0.70 -4.90
N VAL A 44 -1.44 1.78 -4.13
CA VAL A 44 -1.01 1.70 -2.73
C VAL A 44 -2.07 1.01 -1.88
N ILE A 45 -3.35 1.37 -2.07
CA ILE A 45 -4.47 0.75 -1.35
C ILE A 45 -4.57 -0.74 -1.69
N CYS A 46 -4.41 -1.13 -2.96
CA CYS A 46 -4.51 -2.55 -3.34
C CYS A 46 -3.36 -3.38 -2.75
N CYS A 47 -2.14 -2.85 -2.75
CA CYS A 47 -0.98 -3.47 -2.12
C CYS A 47 -1.15 -3.58 -0.61
N TRP A 48 -1.66 -2.54 0.04
CA TRP A 48 -1.95 -2.55 1.47
C TRP A 48 -3.03 -3.58 1.81
N LEU A 49 -4.12 -3.66 1.03
CA LEU A 49 -5.19 -4.65 1.22
C LEU A 49 -4.65 -6.08 1.11
N MET A 50 -3.89 -6.38 0.06
CA MET A 50 -3.30 -7.72 -0.12
C MET A 50 -2.40 -8.09 1.07
N TRP A 51 -1.53 -7.17 1.47
CA TRP A 51 -0.65 -7.38 2.64
C TRP A 51 -1.45 -7.58 3.93
N ALA A 52 -2.44 -6.74 4.20
CA ALA A 52 -3.25 -6.78 5.42
C ALA A 52 -4.04 -8.08 5.52
N LEU A 53 -4.66 -8.52 4.42
CA LEU A 53 -5.40 -9.78 4.37
C LEU A 53 -4.49 -10.99 4.62
N MET A 54 -3.31 -11.03 3.99
CA MET A 54 -2.35 -12.12 4.20
C MET A 54 -1.80 -12.14 5.62
N TYR A 55 -1.54 -10.97 6.20
CA TYR A 55 -1.11 -10.86 7.60
C TYR A 55 -2.21 -11.35 8.56
N MET A 56 -3.46 -10.91 8.36
CA MET A 56 -4.57 -11.30 9.21
C MET A 56 -4.87 -12.80 9.14
N ALA A 57 -4.75 -13.40 7.95
CA ALA A 57 -4.94 -14.84 7.77
C ALA A 57 -3.96 -15.70 8.61
N GLN A 58 -2.82 -15.13 9.01
CA GLN A 58 -1.79 -15.85 9.76
C GLN A 58 -1.82 -15.57 11.28
N MET A 59 -2.63 -14.61 11.77
CA MET A 59 -2.62 -14.25 13.20
C MET A 59 -3.17 -15.36 14.11
N HIS A 60 -4.18 -16.09 13.63
CA HIS A 60 -4.77 -17.23 14.34
C HIS A 60 -5.01 -18.39 13.36
N PRO A 61 -3.95 -19.14 13.00
CA PRO A 61 -4.04 -20.16 11.98
C PRO A 61 -4.84 -21.37 12.50
N LEU A 62 -5.82 -21.81 11.70
CA LEU A 62 -6.60 -23.02 11.96
C LEU A 62 -5.84 -24.29 11.58
N VAL A 63 -4.92 -24.17 10.62
CA VAL A 63 -4.11 -25.28 10.09
C VAL A 63 -2.64 -25.04 10.45
N ARG A 64 -1.96 -26.08 10.92
CA ARG A 64 -0.53 -26.05 11.21
C ARG A 64 0.22 -26.85 10.13
N PRO A 65 1.44 -26.43 9.76
CA PRO A 65 2.23 -27.18 8.79
C PRO A 65 2.60 -28.56 9.34
N ILE A 66 2.47 -29.60 8.52
CA ILE A 66 2.94 -30.96 8.81
C ILE A 66 4.32 -31.10 8.19
N LEU A 67 5.36 -31.23 9.02
CA LEU A 67 6.70 -31.52 8.53
C LEU A 67 6.81 -33.02 8.22
N GLN A 68 6.99 -33.38 6.95
CA GLN A 68 7.47 -34.72 6.59
C GLN A 68 8.99 -34.64 6.44
N ARG A 69 9.69 -35.38 7.32
CA ARG A 69 11.14 -35.60 7.24
C ARG A 69 11.43 -36.74 6.26
#